data_AF-A0A7K3ZJ60-F1
#
_entry.id   AF-A0A7K3ZJ60-F1
#
_cell.length_a   1.000
_cell.length_b   1.000
_cell.length_c   1.000
_cell.angle_alpha   90.00
_cell.angle_beta   90.00
_cell.angle_gamma   90.00
#
_symmetry.space_group_name_H-M   'P 1'
#
loop_
_entity.id
_entity.type
_entity.pdbx_description
1 polymer ?
#
loop_
_entity_poly.entity_id
_entity_poly.type
_entity_poly.pdbx_seq_one_letter_code
_entity_poly.pdbx_strand_id
1 'polypeptide(L)'
;MAVLILLLSVSAAAVLISDSDDAREAYRYNGDGTYTMTSPFESEEYGWTVVGSDGTSQSPVRGERSFTLHLDPGTYEIAHCVSDGEGNTLRYLDWIAVNSWSIWSGFDVTLSEGGVLVTQNVGASGYEWKVTDLYHTAYEGERGSFTPYDGVVFAEGPLSLGLSPGYYRIELISDRGTFIDYVLLDGTVERTFSWVYEGRDFEVRAVFPLSDLRHCYDSGISRTSGDPVALVRTDGSMEAMAAELRATFRNAFPELSEDRDLADFVLGFVQVCISYPPSDSSIGTDGYVYGQSEYWAYPLQTLHHGMGDCEDTSILCAALFDACGFPTGIGLIPFSHAFTLVALEGPQMPGVACWTGASDGLMYYGCETTEDTPVPVGRLSLGSPEKVSIHLLES
;
A
#
# COMPACT_ATOMS: atom_id res chain seq x y z
N MET A 1 -41.48 17.71 -6.13
CA MET A 1 -40.61 18.86 -5.81
C MET A 1 -39.25 18.27 -5.49
N ALA A 2 -38.45 18.04 -6.53
CA ALA A 2 -37.17 17.32 -6.43
C ALA A 2 -36.08 18.32 -6.07
N VAL A 3 -35.45 18.09 -4.92
CA VAL A 3 -34.27 18.84 -4.47
C VAL A 3 -33.08 18.28 -5.24
N LEU A 4 -32.56 19.06 -6.17
CA LEU A 4 -31.32 18.81 -6.87
C LEU A 4 -30.17 19.13 -5.89
N ILE A 5 -29.59 18.09 -5.28
CA ILE A 5 -28.36 18.22 -4.50
C ILE A 5 -27.22 18.33 -5.53
N LEU A 6 -26.64 19.52 -5.64
CA LEU A 6 -25.43 19.76 -6.40
C LEU A 6 -24.27 19.04 -5.68
N LEU A 7 -23.82 17.91 -6.22
CA LEU A 7 -22.55 17.29 -5.86
C LEU A 7 -21.43 18.17 -6.43
N LEU A 8 -20.79 18.95 -5.57
CA LEU A 8 -19.52 19.59 -5.87
C LEU A 8 -18.43 18.50 -5.84
N SER A 9 -18.03 18.02 -7.02
CA SER A 9 -16.82 17.22 -7.17
C SER A 9 -15.60 18.09 -6.90
N VAL A 10 -15.03 17.98 -5.71
CA VAL A 10 -13.67 18.46 -5.46
C VAL A 10 -12.74 17.42 -6.06
N SER A 11 -12.37 17.58 -7.33
CA SER A 11 -11.24 16.88 -7.92
C SER A 11 -10.00 17.31 -7.14
N ALA A 12 -9.47 16.44 -6.29
CA ALA A 12 -8.13 16.60 -5.76
C ALA A 12 -7.18 16.60 -6.96
N ALA A 13 -6.43 17.68 -7.14
CA ALA A 13 -5.42 17.77 -8.17
C ALA A 13 -4.34 16.72 -7.87
N ALA A 14 -4.12 15.76 -8.77
CA ALA A 14 -2.99 14.85 -8.67
C ALA A 14 -1.70 15.69 -8.66
N VAL A 15 -0.84 15.46 -7.67
CA VAL A 15 0.46 16.11 -7.56
C VAL A 15 1.49 15.14 -8.11
N LEU A 16 2.17 15.55 -9.18
CA LEU A 16 3.33 14.85 -9.70
C LEU A 16 4.53 15.38 -8.97
N ILE A 17 5.10 14.51 -8.16
CA ILE A 17 6.48 14.67 -7.74
C ILE A 17 7.26 13.96 -8.84
N SER A 18 7.47 14.65 -9.97
CA SER A 18 8.49 14.17 -10.91
C SER A 18 9.82 14.68 -10.43
N ASP A 19 10.77 13.77 -10.43
CA ASP A 19 12.11 14.05 -9.95
C ASP A 19 12.92 14.94 -10.91
N SER A 20 12.33 15.38 -12.03
CA SER A 20 13.10 15.88 -13.17
C SER A 20 13.28 17.39 -13.24
N ASP A 21 12.38 18.21 -12.70
CA ASP A 21 12.55 19.67 -12.71
C ASP A 21 13.41 20.17 -11.54
N ASP A 22 13.37 19.49 -10.40
CA ASP A 22 14.29 19.71 -9.29
C ASP A 22 15.67 19.07 -9.53
N ALA A 23 15.78 17.96 -10.29
CA ALA A 23 17.08 17.33 -10.62
C ALA A 23 18.04 18.24 -11.41
N ARG A 24 17.53 19.16 -12.25
CA ARG A 24 18.40 20.08 -13.02
C ARG A 24 19.06 21.15 -12.15
N GLU A 25 18.42 21.56 -11.05
CA GLU A 25 19.04 22.42 -10.03
C GLU A 25 19.82 21.59 -8.99
N ALA A 26 19.37 20.35 -8.73
CA ALA A 26 20.01 19.45 -7.78
C ALA A 26 21.35 18.91 -8.27
N TYR A 27 21.63 18.81 -9.57
CA TYR A 27 22.92 18.31 -10.06
C TYR A 27 23.51 19.18 -11.16
N ARG A 28 24.63 19.84 -10.87
CA ARG A 28 25.36 20.73 -11.80
C ARG A 28 26.77 20.20 -12.08
N TYR A 29 27.08 19.95 -13.33
CA TYR A 29 28.47 19.73 -13.77
C TYR A 29 29.24 21.05 -13.81
N ASN A 30 30.40 21.10 -13.14
CA ASN A 30 31.20 22.33 -13.02
C ASN A 30 32.22 22.53 -14.16
N GLY A 31 32.35 21.57 -15.08
CA GLY A 31 33.25 21.67 -16.24
C GLY A 31 34.70 21.24 -15.99
N ASP A 32 35.05 20.85 -14.76
CA ASP A 32 36.39 20.42 -14.33
C ASP A 32 36.43 18.95 -13.85
N GLY A 33 35.40 18.16 -14.19
CA GLY A 33 35.23 16.80 -13.69
C GLY A 33 34.51 16.73 -12.34
N THR A 34 34.09 17.85 -11.75
CA THR A 34 33.30 17.85 -10.51
C THR A 34 31.81 18.13 -10.74
N TYR A 35 31.00 17.61 -9.82
CA TYR A 35 29.56 17.72 -9.80
C TYR A 35 29.12 18.38 -8.49
N THR A 36 28.35 19.46 -8.58
CA THR A 36 27.69 20.10 -7.44
C THR A 36 26.29 19.52 -7.31
N MET A 37 26.03 18.96 -6.14
CA MET A 37 24.77 18.32 -5.78
C MET A 37 24.07 19.21 -4.76
N THR A 38 22.78 19.49 -4.91
CA THR A 38 21.99 20.37 -4.03
C THR A 38 20.68 19.69 -3.70
N SER A 39 20.36 19.55 -2.41
CA SER A 39 19.04 19.06 -2.04
C SER A 39 17.99 20.10 -2.46
N PRO A 40 16.93 19.67 -3.17
CA PRO A 40 15.84 20.56 -3.52
C PRO A 40 15.05 21.00 -2.28
N PHE A 41 15.17 20.26 -1.17
CA PHE A 41 14.44 20.51 0.06
C PHE A 41 15.22 21.39 1.06
N GLU A 42 14.49 22.25 1.77
CA GLU A 42 15.01 22.97 2.95
C GLU A 42 14.85 22.08 4.19
N SER A 43 15.93 21.86 4.93
CA SER A 43 15.99 20.94 6.06
C SER A 43 17.03 21.40 7.08
N GLU A 44 16.84 21.02 8.34
CA GLU A 44 17.79 21.31 9.42
C GLU A 44 19.04 20.41 9.37
N GLU A 45 18.88 19.17 8.91
CA GLU A 45 20.00 18.22 8.75
C GLU A 45 19.96 17.47 7.42
N TYR A 46 21.10 17.48 6.73
CA TYR A 46 21.32 16.79 5.46
C TYR A 46 22.28 15.60 5.64
N GLY A 47 21.94 14.47 5.04
CA GLY A 47 22.82 13.32 4.88
C GLY A 47 22.87 12.87 3.42
N TRP A 48 24.07 12.49 2.97
CA TRP A 48 24.31 12.10 1.58
C TRP A 48 25.11 10.81 1.53
N THR A 49 24.82 9.95 0.56
CA THR A 49 25.60 8.76 0.23
C THR A 49 25.63 8.63 -1.29
N VAL A 50 26.83 8.50 -1.85
CA VAL A 50 27.02 8.25 -3.28
C VAL A 50 27.73 6.91 -3.44
N VAL A 51 27.15 6.00 -4.22
CA VAL A 51 27.66 4.65 -4.45
C VAL A 51 27.80 4.42 -5.95
N GLY A 52 29.03 4.21 -6.43
CA GLY A 52 29.31 3.79 -7.79
C GLY A 52 28.92 2.33 -8.04
N SER A 53 28.57 2.02 -9.28
CA SER A 53 28.22 0.66 -9.71
C SER A 53 29.34 -0.38 -9.55
N ASP A 54 30.59 0.06 -9.33
CA ASP A 54 31.75 -0.75 -8.99
C ASP A 54 31.92 -1.00 -7.48
N GLY A 55 30.98 -0.51 -6.66
CA GLY A 55 31.00 -0.61 -5.21
C GLY A 55 31.83 0.47 -4.52
N THR A 56 32.37 1.45 -5.24
CA THR A 56 33.02 2.61 -4.62
C THR A 56 31.98 3.49 -3.92
N SER A 57 32.18 3.79 -2.63
CA SER A 57 31.30 4.70 -1.91
C SER A 57 32.04 5.99 -1.55
N GLN A 58 31.39 7.11 -1.82
CA GLN A 58 31.78 8.42 -1.31
C GLN A 58 30.63 8.92 -0.43
N SER A 59 30.90 9.08 0.86
CA SER A 59 29.98 9.71 1.80
C SER A 59 30.41 11.17 1.96
N PRO A 60 29.65 12.15 1.44
CA PRO A 60 29.95 13.56 1.63
C PRO A 60 29.74 13.99 3.08
N VAL A 61 30.21 15.20 3.38
CA VAL A 61 30.15 15.84 4.69
C VAL A 61 28.68 15.98 5.13
N ARG A 62 28.34 15.48 6.33
CA ARG A 62 27.03 15.67 6.96
C ARG A 62 26.74 17.16 7.15
N GLY A 63 25.48 17.56 6.92
CA GLY A 63 24.96 18.86 7.34
C GLY A 63 24.95 19.97 6.28
N GLU A 64 25.40 19.71 5.05
CA GLU A 64 25.33 20.70 3.98
C GLU A 64 24.24 20.38 2.95
N ARG A 65 23.40 21.38 2.66
CA ARG A 65 22.35 21.31 1.63
C ARG A 65 22.93 21.05 0.24
N SER A 66 24.14 21.54 -0.01
CA SER A 66 24.84 21.35 -1.27
C SER A 66 26.26 20.89 -1.02
N PHE A 67 26.77 19.98 -1.84
CA PHE A 67 28.17 19.56 -1.79
C PHE A 67 28.71 19.30 -3.20
N THR A 68 30.03 19.37 -3.36
CA THR A 68 30.69 19.14 -4.65
C THR A 68 31.61 17.93 -4.54
N LEU A 69 31.55 17.01 -5.50
CA LEU A 69 32.43 15.85 -5.55
C LEU A 69 32.99 15.58 -6.95
N HIS A 70 34.09 14.84 -7.01
CA HIS A 70 34.65 14.36 -8.27
C HIS A 70 34.11 12.95 -8.57
N LEU A 71 33.46 12.80 -9.73
CA LEU A 71 32.94 11.53 -10.20
C LEU A 71 33.68 11.13 -11.47
N ASP A 72 34.24 9.92 -11.46
CA ASP A 72 34.75 9.30 -12.68
C ASP A 72 33.58 8.95 -13.62
N PRO A 73 33.83 8.70 -14.91
CA PRO A 73 32.79 8.19 -15.80
C PRO A 73 32.22 6.85 -15.30
N GLY A 74 30.90 6.79 -15.11
CA GLY A 74 30.25 5.64 -14.50
C GLY A 74 28.79 5.89 -14.14
N THR A 75 28.13 4.87 -13.58
CA THR A 75 26.77 4.97 -13.04
C THR A 75 26.85 5.04 -11.52
N TYR A 76 26.15 5.99 -10.92
CA TYR A 76 26.15 6.21 -9.48
C TYR A 76 24.73 6.25 -8.94
N GLU A 77 24.52 5.52 -7.85
CA GLU A 77 23.36 5.64 -6.97
C GLU A 77 23.64 6.75 -5.95
N ILE A 78 22.72 7.68 -5.82
CA ILE A 78 22.78 8.77 -4.87
C ILE A 78 21.60 8.61 -3.92
N ALA A 79 21.90 8.33 -2.66
CA ALA A 79 20.94 8.43 -1.60
C ALA A 79 21.12 9.76 -0.86
N HIS A 80 20.05 10.54 -0.73
CA HIS A 80 20.03 11.71 0.15
C HIS A 80 18.97 11.57 1.23
N CYS A 81 19.27 12.06 2.42
CA CYS A 81 18.31 12.09 3.50
C CYS A 81 18.21 13.50 4.10
N VAL A 82 16.98 13.93 4.37
CA VAL A 82 16.68 15.20 5.01
C VAL A 82 15.86 14.95 6.27
N SER A 83 16.22 15.62 7.37
CA SER A 83 15.49 15.54 8.63
C SER A 83 14.87 16.89 9.01
N ASP A 84 13.70 16.84 9.62
CA ASP A 84 12.97 18.01 10.13
C ASP A 84 13.40 18.43 11.54
N GLY A 85 14.39 17.75 12.14
CA GLY A 85 14.86 18.01 13.51
C GLY A 85 13.97 17.40 14.60
N GLU A 86 12.79 16.84 14.25
CA GLU A 86 11.86 16.17 15.16
C GLU A 86 11.96 14.64 15.10
N GLY A 87 12.91 14.12 14.31
CA GLY A 87 13.22 12.69 14.19
C GLY A 87 12.63 12.04 12.94
N ASN A 88 11.89 12.78 12.11
CA ASN A 88 11.44 12.27 10.82
C ASN A 88 12.57 12.43 9.79
N THR A 89 12.77 11.42 8.95
CA THR A 89 13.82 11.40 7.93
C THR A 89 13.20 11.00 6.59
N LEU A 90 13.23 11.88 5.61
CA LEU A 90 12.91 11.53 4.22
C LEU A 90 14.18 11.01 3.57
N ARG A 91 14.09 9.86 2.90
CA ARG A 91 15.16 9.31 2.06
C ARG A 91 14.75 9.38 0.61
N TYR A 92 15.70 9.78 -0.19
CA TYR A 92 15.60 9.97 -1.62
C TYR A 92 16.69 9.17 -2.30
N LEU A 93 16.39 8.57 -3.44
CA LEU A 93 17.30 7.70 -4.17
C LEU A 93 17.23 8.06 -5.66
N ASP A 94 18.38 8.38 -6.25
CA ASP A 94 18.49 8.79 -7.65
C ASP A 94 19.68 8.12 -8.32
N TRP A 95 19.62 7.96 -9.64
CA TRP A 95 20.62 7.29 -10.44
C TRP A 95 21.16 8.23 -11.51
N ILE A 96 22.44 8.59 -11.40
CA ILE A 96 23.10 9.43 -12.40
C ILE A 96 24.08 8.63 -13.25
N ALA A 97 24.07 8.89 -14.55
CA ALA A 97 25.08 8.43 -15.49
C ALA A 97 26.06 9.57 -15.80
N VAL A 98 27.29 9.44 -15.33
CA VAL A 98 28.38 10.39 -15.58
C VAL A 98 29.08 10.01 -16.88
N ASN A 99 28.80 10.76 -17.95
CA ASN A 99 29.56 10.72 -19.19
C ASN A 99 30.21 12.09 -19.46
N SER A 100 31.26 12.11 -20.30
CA SER A 100 32.23 13.20 -20.36
C SER A 100 31.70 14.63 -20.62
N TRP A 101 30.41 14.88 -20.89
CA TRP A 101 29.90 16.24 -21.18
C TRP A 101 28.43 16.54 -20.80
N SER A 102 27.71 15.76 -19.98
CA SER A 102 26.30 16.09 -19.62
C SER A 102 25.62 15.08 -18.66
N ILE A 103 24.72 15.56 -17.79
CA ILE A 103 23.73 14.75 -17.03
C ILE A 103 22.47 14.66 -17.89
N TRP A 104 21.96 13.47 -18.18
CA TRP A 104 20.69 13.28 -18.90
C TRP A 104 19.75 12.42 -18.06
N SER A 105 18.56 12.92 -17.75
CA SER A 105 17.39 12.04 -17.65
C SER A 105 17.10 11.50 -19.05
N GLY A 106 16.85 10.20 -19.19
CA GLY A 106 16.52 9.60 -20.49
C GLY A 106 15.27 10.23 -21.13
N PHE A 107 14.41 10.78 -20.27
CA PHE A 107 13.09 11.27 -20.56
C PHE A 107 12.65 12.29 -19.51
N ASP A 108 11.66 13.12 -19.84
CA ASP A 108 10.94 13.98 -18.91
C ASP A 108 9.60 13.36 -18.56
N VAL A 109 9.17 13.58 -17.31
CA VAL A 109 7.83 13.22 -16.82
C VAL A 109 7.10 14.51 -16.47
N THR A 110 5.93 14.70 -17.07
CA THR A 110 5.11 15.91 -16.91
C THR A 110 3.66 15.56 -16.62
N LEU A 111 2.96 16.41 -15.87
CA LEU A 111 1.50 16.32 -15.75
C LEU A 111 0.84 16.91 -16.98
N SER A 112 -0.19 16.22 -17.45
CA SER A 112 -1.04 16.68 -18.53
C SER A 112 -2.52 16.51 -18.15
N GLU A 113 -3.39 17.21 -18.87
CA GLU A 113 -4.84 17.08 -18.72
C GLU A 113 -5.24 15.64 -19.14
N GLY A 114 -5.40 14.75 -18.17
CA GLY A 114 -5.70 13.33 -18.39
C GLY A 114 -4.63 12.32 -17.93
N GLY A 115 -3.52 12.75 -17.30
CA GLY A 115 -2.57 11.84 -16.66
C GLY A 115 -1.11 12.28 -16.72
N VAL A 116 -0.21 11.30 -16.74
CA VAL A 116 1.25 11.47 -16.78
C VAL A 116 1.72 11.38 -18.23
N LEU A 117 2.36 12.42 -18.73
CA LEU A 117 3.01 12.44 -20.05
C LEU A 117 4.51 12.23 -19.87
N VAL A 118 5.02 11.15 -20.46
CA VAL A 118 6.44 10.81 -20.50
C VAL A 118 6.99 11.08 -21.90
N THR A 119 8.05 11.88 -22.01
CA THR A 119 8.64 12.29 -23.29
C THR A 119 10.14 11.99 -23.31
N GLN A 120 10.62 11.26 -24.32
CA GLN A 120 12.05 10.98 -24.44
C GLN A 120 12.88 12.23 -24.79
N ASN A 121 14.07 12.35 -24.19
CA ASN A 121 14.97 13.49 -24.38
C ASN A 121 16.32 13.13 -25.01
N VAL A 122 16.59 11.84 -25.18
CA VAL A 122 17.91 11.34 -25.62
C VAL A 122 18.05 11.22 -27.13
N GLY A 123 17.00 11.55 -27.89
CA GLY A 123 17.00 11.44 -29.36
C GLY A 123 17.27 10.01 -29.83
N ALA A 124 16.81 9.02 -29.08
CA ALA A 124 16.95 7.60 -29.43
C ALA A 124 15.96 7.23 -30.55
N SER A 125 16.35 6.25 -31.36
CA SER A 125 15.51 5.66 -32.41
C SER A 125 15.29 4.18 -32.11
N GLY A 126 14.05 3.71 -32.19
CA GLY A 126 13.70 2.35 -31.77
C GLY A 126 13.86 2.18 -30.27
N TYR A 127 12.90 2.68 -29.52
CA TYR A 127 12.87 2.61 -28.06
C TYR A 127 11.53 2.08 -27.58
N GLU A 128 11.56 1.31 -26.51
CA GLU A 128 10.38 0.79 -25.81
C GLU A 128 10.29 1.43 -24.43
N TRP A 129 9.06 1.67 -23.97
CA TRP A 129 8.83 2.05 -22.58
C TRP A 129 8.37 0.84 -21.80
N LYS A 130 8.83 0.70 -20.56
CA LYS A 130 8.31 -0.27 -19.62
C LYS A 130 7.87 0.45 -18.36
N VAL A 131 6.62 0.26 -17.96
CA VAL A 131 6.04 0.90 -16.77
C VAL A 131 5.60 -0.18 -15.81
N THR A 132 6.21 -0.20 -14.63
CA THR A 132 5.91 -1.16 -13.56
C THR A 132 5.24 -0.43 -12.41
N ASP A 133 4.02 -0.82 -12.05
CA ASP A 133 3.36 -0.37 -10.81
C ASP A 133 3.95 -1.13 -9.61
N LEU A 134 4.62 -0.42 -8.72
CA LEU A 134 5.29 -0.99 -7.56
C LEU A 134 4.32 -1.37 -6.44
N TYR A 135 3.06 -0.94 -6.51
CA TYR A 135 1.98 -1.37 -5.62
C TYR A 135 1.04 -2.39 -6.28
N HIS A 136 1.45 -3.00 -7.40
CA HIS A 136 0.79 -4.17 -7.96
C HIS A 136 1.10 -5.44 -7.15
N THR A 137 0.36 -6.52 -7.37
CA THR A 137 0.74 -7.84 -6.87
C THR A 137 2.06 -8.30 -7.49
N ALA A 138 2.87 -9.04 -6.72
CA ALA A 138 4.17 -9.54 -7.18
C ALA A 138 4.08 -10.56 -8.30
N TYR A 139 2.97 -11.31 -8.37
CA TYR A 139 2.68 -12.26 -9.44
C TYR A 139 1.29 -12.03 -10.04
N GLU A 140 1.13 -12.52 -11.26
CA GLU A 140 -0.12 -12.62 -11.98
C GLU A 140 -0.38 -14.07 -12.41
N GLY A 141 -1.66 -14.37 -12.65
CA GLY A 141 -2.11 -15.64 -13.22
C GLY A 141 -2.91 -16.48 -12.25
N GLU A 142 -3.07 -17.74 -12.61
CA GLU A 142 -3.89 -18.70 -11.87
C GLU A 142 -3.03 -19.86 -11.35
N ARG A 143 -3.62 -20.65 -10.45
CA ARG A 143 -2.96 -21.80 -9.84
C ARG A 143 -2.29 -22.71 -10.88
N GLY A 144 -0.98 -22.91 -10.72
CA GLY A 144 -0.15 -23.71 -11.62
C GLY A 144 0.41 -22.95 -12.83
N SER A 145 0.17 -21.64 -12.95
CA SER A 145 0.70 -20.77 -14.00
C SER A 145 0.88 -19.34 -13.49
N PHE A 146 1.80 -19.15 -12.54
CA PHE A 146 2.16 -17.84 -12.02
C PHE A 146 3.32 -17.22 -12.80
N THR A 147 3.19 -15.94 -13.15
CA THR A 147 4.24 -15.16 -13.78
C THR A 147 4.57 -13.96 -12.89
N PRO A 148 5.85 -13.68 -12.58
CA PRO A 148 6.20 -12.44 -11.89
C PRO A 148 5.66 -11.24 -12.65
N TYR A 149 5.01 -10.33 -11.94
CA TYR A 149 4.61 -9.06 -12.51
C TYR A 149 5.87 -8.25 -12.84
N ASP A 150 6.04 -7.94 -14.12
CA ASP A 150 7.20 -7.20 -14.61
C ASP A 150 6.78 -5.83 -15.18
N GLY A 151 5.51 -5.45 -15.12
CA GLY A 151 5.02 -4.20 -15.72
C GLY A 151 4.60 -4.34 -17.19
N VAL A 152 4.21 -3.21 -17.78
CA VAL A 152 3.62 -3.13 -19.13
C VAL A 152 4.59 -2.46 -20.10
N VAL A 153 4.79 -3.08 -21.27
CA VAL A 153 5.68 -2.58 -22.33
C VAL A 153 4.89 -1.84 -23.40
N PHE A 154 5.37 -0.67 -23.82
CA PHE A 154 4.80 0.17 -24.87
C PHE A 154 5.81 0.36 -25.99
N ALA A 155 5.36 0.12 -27.23
CA ALA A 155 6.26 -0.08 -28.36
C ALA A 155 6.99 1.19 -28.82
N GLU A 156 6.34 2.35 -29.01
CA GLU A 156 7.00 3.62 -29.43
C GLU A 156 6.13 4.88 -29.17
N GLY A 157 6.77 6.06 -29.09
CA GLY A 157 6.13 7.39 -29.05
C GLY A 157 6.26 8.13 -27.70
N PRO A 158 5.95 9.45 -27.63
CA PRO A 158 5.69 10.10 -26.35
C PRO A 158 4.50 9.40 -25.69
N LEU A 159 4.69 8.99 -24.45
CA LEU A 159 3.79 8.10 -23.75
C LEU A 159 2.86 8.93 -22.88
N SER A 160 1.65 9.18 -23.36
CA SER A 160 0.58 9.71 -22.51
C SER A 160 -0.04 8.56 -21.73
N LEU A 161 0.36 8.41 -20.47
CA LEU A 161 -0.16 7.40 -19.56
C LEU A 161 -1.33 7.96 -18.76
N GLY A 162 -2.49 7.33 -18.87
CA GLY A 162 -3.56 7.49 -17.88
C GLY A 162 -3.25 6.72 -16.60
N LEU A 163 -2.19 7.09 -15.89
CA LEU A 163 -1.84 6.46 -14.61
C LEU A 163 -2.83 6.88 -13.52
N SER A 164 -3.20 5.91 -12.69
CA SER A 164 -3.89 6.18 -11.44
C SER A 164 -2.88 6.59 -10.37
N PRO A 165 -3.30 7.18 -9.24
CA PRO A 165 -2.40 7.40 -8.13
C PRO A 165 -1.70 6.10 -7.72
N GLY A 166 -0.37 6.14 -7.61
CA GLY A 166 0.47 4.97 -7.44
C GLY A 166 1.95 5.31 -7.44
N TYR A 167 2.79 4.28 -7.26
CA TYR A 167 4.24 4.40 -7.31
C TYR A 167 4.79 3.56 -8.46
N TYR A 168 5.43 4.20 -9.42
CA TYR A 168 5.77 3.59 -10.70
C TYR A 168 7.27 3.60 -10.94
N ARG A 169 7.79 2.51 -11.52
CA ARG A 169 9.11 2.48 -12.14
C ARG A 169 8.94 2.56 -13.65
N ILE A 170 9.51 3.59 -14.26
CA ILE A 170 9.45 3.83 -15.71
C ILE A 170 10.83 3.57 -16.30
N GLU A 171 10.89 2.71 -17.31
CA GLU A 171 12.11 2.42 -18.07
C GLU A 171 11.95 2.87 -19.51
N LEU A 172 12.95 3.58 -20.05
CA LEU A 172 13.14 3.82 -21.47
C LEU A 172 14.26 2.89 -21.96
N ILE A 173 13.91 1.85 -22.69
CA ILE A 173 14.83 0.86 -23.24
C ILE A 173 15.13 1.27 -24.69
N SER A 174 16.39 1.55 -25.01
CA SER A 174 16.78 2.05 -26.33
C SER A 174 18.12 1.49 -26.81
N ASP A 175 18.48 1.81 -28.06
CA ASP A 175 19.80 1.55 -28.63
C ASP A 175 20.94 2.27 -27.86
N ARG A 176 20.61 3.28 -27.07
CA ARG A 176 21.54 4.03 -26.22
C ARG A 176 21.64 3.49 -24.79
N GLY A 177 20.88 2.45 -24.47
CA GLY A 177 20.79 1.86 -23.13
C GLY A 177 19.40 2.01 -22.51
N THR A 178 19.29 1.54 -21.27
CA THR A 178 18.08 1.64 -20.45
C THR A 178 18.21 2.80 -19.47
N PHE A 179 17.24 3.71 -19.51
CA PHE A 179 17.10 4.79 -18.53
C PHE A 179 15.94 4.44 -17.61
N ILE A 180 16.08 4.67 -16.32
CA ILE A 180 15.08 4.29 -15.30
C ILE A 180 14.78 5.53 -14.47
N ASP A 181 13.50 5.75 -14.17
CA ASP A 181 13.04 6.77 -13.24
C ASP A 181 11.88 6.24 -12.39
N TYR A 182 11.65 6.83 -11.22
CA TYR A 182 10.59 6.47 -10.29
C TYR A 182 9.60 7.62 -10.17
N VAL A 183 8.33 7.35 -10.42
CA VAL A 183 7.27 8.36 -10.42
C VAL A 183 6.27 8.04 -9.32
N LEU A 184 6.18 8.92 -8.33
CA LEU A 184 5.09 8.93 -7.38
C LEU A 184 4.00 9.86 -7.88
N LEU A 185 2.87 9.28 -8.30
CA LEU A 185 1.67 10.04 -8.63
C LEU A 185 0.77 10.08 -7.42
N ASP A 186 0.88 11.15 -6.62
CA ASP A 186 0.06 11.28 -5.41
C ASP A 186 -1.38 11.64 -5.75
N GLY A 187 -2.31 11.30 -4.85
CA GLY A 187 -3.73 11.51 -5.03
C GLY A 187 -4.59 10.54 -4.22
N THR A 188 -5.81 10.34 -4.68
CA THR A 188 -6.78 9.47 -4.01
C THR A 188 -6.89 8.14 -4.74
N VAL A 189 -6.72 7.04 -4.01
CA VAL A 189 -6.98 5.68 -4.48
C VAL A 189 -8.44 5.36 -4.20
N GLU A 190 -9.13 4.82 -5.20
CA GLU A 190 -10.49 4.32 -5.08
C GLU A 190 -10.53 2.81 -5.35
N ARG A 191 -11.24 2.07 -4.48
CA ARG A 191 -11.55 0.65 -4.66
C ARG A 191 -13.03 0.44 -4.42
N THR A 192 -13.69 -0.20 -5.38
CA THR A 192 -15.12 -0.54 -5.29
C THR A 192 -15.26 -2.01 -4.96
N PHE A 193 -16.06 -2.29 -3.93
CA PHE A 193 -16.37 -3.64 -3.49
C PHE A 193 -17.86 -3.89 -3.63
N SER A 194 -18.22 -5.09 -4.06
CA SER A 194 -19.61 -5.49 -4.22
C SER A 194 -19.82 -6.90 -3.69
N TRP A 195 -20.92 -7.11 -2.96
CA TRP A 195 -21.27 -8.42 -2.42
C TRP A 195 -22.78 -8.57 -2.24
N VAL A 196 -23.21 -9.81 -2.05
CA VAL A 196 -24.60 -10.14 -1.70
C VAL A 196 -24.66 -10.45 -0.21
N TYR A 197 -25.56 -9.78 0.51
CA TYR A 197 -25.82 -10.03 1.93
C TYR A 197 -27.32 -10.09 2.18
N GLU A 198 -27.81 -11.14 2.85
CA GLU A 198 -29.24 -11.37 3.09
C GLU A 198 -30.11 -11.23 1.82
N GLY A 199 -29.58 -11.69 0.68
CA GLY A 199 -30.24 -11.67 -0.63
C GLY A 199 -30.34 -10.29 -1.29
N ARG A 200 -29.58 -9.29 -0.81
CA ARG A 200 -29.51 -7.94 -1.40
C ARG A 200 -28.10 -7.66 -1.92
N ASP A 201 -28.00 -6.97 -3.04
CA ASP A 201 -26.73 -6.50 -3.61
C ASP A 201 -26.28 -5.21 -2.91
N PHE A 202 -25.01 -5.17 -2.51
CA PHE A 202 -24.36 -4.01 -1.90
C PHE A 202 -23.14 -3.59 -2.72
N GLU A 203 -22.87 -2.29 -2.72
CA GLU A 203 -21.63 -1.69 -3.24
C GLU A 203 -21.15 -0.65 -2.22
N VAL A 204 -19.86 -0.70 -1.87
CA VAL A 204 -19.18 0.33 -1.07
C VAL A 204 -17.87 0.71 -1.73
N ARG A 205 -17.35 1.89 -1.41
CA ARG A 205 -16.09 2.38 -1.95
C ARG A 205 -15.12 2.69 -0.83
N ALA A 206 -13.96 2.04 -0.85
CA ALA A 206 -12.81 2.47 -0.08
C ALA A 206 -12.13 3.60 -0.84
N VAL A 207 -12.04 4.77 -0.21
CA VAL A 207 -11.44 5.99 -0.79
C VAL A 207 -10.41 6.49 0.20
N PHE A 208 -9.13 6.47 -0.18
CA PHE A 208 -8.04 6.82 0.71
C PHE A 208 -6.90 7.56 -0.01
N PRO A 209 -6.16 8.43 0.69
CA PRO A 209 -4.95 9.04 0.13
C PRO A 209 -3.88 7.99 -0.17
N LEU A 210 -3.16 8.15 -1.29
CA LEU A 210 -2.02 7.29 -1.60
C LEU A 210 -0.92 7.41 -0.52
N SER A 211 -0.80 8.56 0.12
CA SER A 211 0.12 8.78 1.25
C SER A 211 -0.09 7.79 2.39
N ASP A 212 -1.34 7.41 2.68
CA ASP A 212 -1.67 6.49 3.76
C ASP A 212 -1.26 5.07 3.39
N LEU A 213 -1.49 4.67 2.13
CA LEU A 213 -1.01 3.40 1.59
C LEU A 213 0.53 3.36 1.57
N ARG A 214 1.17 4.45 1.19
CA ARG A 214 2.64 4.54 1.20
C ARG A 214 3.20 4.41 2.61
N HIS A 215 2.59 5.06 3.60
CA HIS A 215 2.98 4.89 5.00
C HIS A 215 2.94 3.42 5.43
N CYS A 216 1.96 2.67 4.93
CA CYS A 216 1.89 1.23 5.16
C CYS A 216 3.13 0.51 4.61
N TYR A 217 3.56 0.79 3.37
CA TYR A 217 4.74 0.15 2.78
C TYR A 217 6.07 0.61 3.40
N ASP A 218 6.17 1.87 3.80
CA ASP A 218 7.40 2.47 4.36
C ASP A 218 7.58 2.16 5.86
N SER A 219 6.57 1.58 6.50
CA SER A 219 6.59 1.25 7.93
C SER A 219 7.63 0.17 8.26
N GLY A 220 8.46 0.42 9.28
CA GLY A 220 9.48 -0.50 9.76
C GLY A 220 8.98 -1.60 10.71
N ILE A 221 7.66 -1.82 10.79
CA ILE A 221 7.09 -2.86 11.67
C ILE A 221 7.45 -4.26 11.16
N SER A 222 7.57 -5.23 12.07
CA SER A 222 7.73 -6.63 11.67
C SER A 222 6.46 -7.12 10.97
N ARG A 223 6.64 -7.82 9.85
CA ARG A 223 5.57 -8.32 8.97
C ARG A 223 5.41 -9.83 9.00
N THR A 224 6.16 -10.53 9.84
CA THR A 224 6.20 -12.01 9.82
C THR A 224 6.18 -12.60 11.22
N SER A 225 6.20 -11.75 12.24
CA SER A 225 6.32 -12.16 13.63
C SER A 225 5.90 -11.03 14.57
N GLY A 226 5.52 -11.40 15.78
CA GLY A 226 5.13 -10.46 16.82
C GLY A 226 3.66 -10.56 17.14
N ASP A 227 3.12 -9.48 17.68
CA ASP A 227 1.70 -9.38 18.01
C ASP A 227 0.93 -8.84 16.79
N PRO A 228 -0.01 -9.60 16.19
CA PRO A 228 -0.75 -9.13 15.03
C PRO A 228 -1.61 -7.90 15.33
N VAL A 229 -1.98 -7.62 16.59
CA VAL A 229 -2.74 -6.40 16.92
C VAL A 229 -1.92 -5.13 16.72
N ALA A 230 -0.58 -5.21 16.62
CA ALA A 230 0.26 -4.07 16.28
C ALA A 230 0.05 -3.57 14.84
N LEU A 231 -0.55 -4.40 13.98
CA LEU A 231 -0.94 -4.07 12.61
C LEU A 231 -2.41 -3.63 12.50
N VAL A 232 -3.21 -3.80 13.55
CA VAL A 232 -4.60 -3.29 13.60
C VAL A 232 -4.53 -1.77 13.78
N ARG A 233 -4.40 -1.07 12.65
CA ARG A 233 -4.36 0.39 12.55
C ARG A 233 -5.75 0.91 12.20
N THR A 234 -6.31 1.73 13.08
CA THR A 234 -7.54 2.48 12.84
C THR A 234 -7.17 3.95 12.58
N ASP A 235 -6.80 4.26 11.35
CA ASP A 235 -6.53 5.63 10.90
C ASP A 235 -7.75 6.24 10.21
N GLY A 236 -7.62 7.48 9.72
CA GLY A 236 -8.73 8.18 9.07
C GLY A 236 -9.30 7.45 7.84
N SER A 237 -8.48 6.67 7.13
CA SER A 237 -8.90 5.88 5.98
C SER A 237 -9.73 4.67 6.43
N MET A 238 -9.33 4.00 7.51
CA MET A 238 -10.11 2.90 8.10
C MET A 238 -11.39 3.38 8.79
N GLU A 239 -11.35 4.51 9.49
CA GLU A 239 -12.54 5.17 10.06
C GLU A 239 -13.56 5.53 8.97
N ALA A 240 -13.10 6.06 7.83
CA ALA A 240 -13.97 6.38 6.70
C ALA A 240 -14.61 5.12 6.10
N MET A 241 -13.85 4.04 5.94
CA MET A 241 -14.37 2.76 5.43
C MET A 241 -15.43 2.17 6.38
N ALA A 242 -15.15 2.17 7.69
CA ALA A 242 -16.09 1.70 8.70
C ALA A 242 -17.37 2.56 8.75
N ALA A 243 -17.24 3.89 8.62
CA ALA A 243 -18.37 4.80 8.53
C ALA A 243 -19.24 4.52 7.29
N GLU A 244 -18.64 4.23 6.14
CA GLU A 244 -19.35 3.87 4.90
C GLU A 244 -20.11 2.56 5.05
N LEU A 245 -19.48 1.51 5.62
CA LEU A 245 -20.15 0.23 5.91
C LEU A 245 -21.33 0.42 6.87
N ARG A 246 -21.12 1.17 7.96
CA ARG A 246 -22.15 1.45 8.96
C ARG A 246 -23.31 2.25 8.38
N ALA A 247 -23.03 3.27 7.55
CA ALA A 247 -24.06 4.04 6.88
C ALA A 247 -24.86 3.18 5.89
N THR A 248 -24.17 2.33 5.12
CA THR A 248 -24.79 1.37 4.19
C THR A 248 -25.72 0.41 4.93
N PHE A 249 -25.25 -0.16 6.04
CA PHE A 249 -26.04 -1.03 6.91
C PHE A 249 -27.30 -0.34 7.43
N ARG A 250 -27.16 0.83 8.09
CA ARG A 250 -28.30 1.59 8.65
C ARG A 250 -29.37 1.92 7.61
N ASN A 251 -28.93 2.27 6.40
CA ASN A 251 -29.83 2.64 5.32
C ASN A 251 -30.61 1.42 4.79
N ALA A 252 -29.97 0.26 4.74
CA ALA A 252 -30.58 -0.96 4.22
C ALA A 252 -31.43 -1.71 5.26
N PHE A 253 -31.05 -1.63 6.54
CA PHE A 253 -31.64 -2.38 7.64
C PHE A 253 -31.99 -1.47 8.84
N PRO A 254 -32.86 -0.45 8.66
CA PRO A 254 -33.19 0.50 9.72
C PRO A 254 -33.87 -0.13 10.96
N GLU A 255 -34.36 -1.36 10.83
CA GLU A 255 -34.97 -2.15 11.91
C GLU A 255 -34.00 -2.99 12.73
N LEU A 256 -32.76 -3.19 12.25
CA LEU A 256 -31.77 -4.04 12.90
C LEU A 256 -30.87 -3.26 13.87
N SER A 257 -30.24 -3.98 14.80
CA SER A 257 -29.37 -3.37 15.81
C SER A 257 -28.01 -2.98 15.22
N GLU A 258 -27.38 -1.93 15.78
CA GLU A 258 -25.99 -1.60 15.43
C GLU A 258 -24.96 -2.38 16.27
N ASP A 259 -25.41 -3.45 16.95
CA ASP A 259 -24.56 -4.33 17.72
C ASP A 259 -24.18 -5.54 16.85
N ARG A 260 -24.82 -6.69 17.11
CA ARG A 260 -24.53 -7.94 16.41
C ARG A 260 -24.80 -7.86 14.91
N ASP A 261 -25.92 -7.27 14.50
CA ASP A 261 -26.31 -7.27 13.07
C ASP A 261 -25.33 -6.44 12.22
N LEU A 262 -24.82 -5.33 12.77
CA LEU A 262 -23.74 -4.57 12.15
C LEU A 262 -22.42 -5.37 12.12
N ALA A 263 -22.08 -6.06 13.21
CA ALA A 263 -20.88 -6.91 13.23
C ALA A 263 -20.95 -8.04 12.19
N ASP A 264 -22.11 -8.70 12.06
CA ASP A 264 -22.36 -9.72 11.03
C ASP A 264 -22.25 -9.12 9.61
N PHE A 265 -22.74 -7.90 9.40
CA PHE A 265 -22.65 -7.20 8.11
C PHE A 265 -21.20 -6.81 7.73
N VAL A 266 -20.45 -6.25 8.67
CA VAL A 266 -19.03 -5.90 8.47
C VAL A 266 -18.18 -7.15 8.25
N LEU A 267 -18.45 -8.23 8.99
CA LEU A 267 -17.80 -9.52 8.80
C LEU A 267 -18.11 -10.08 7.40
N GLY A 268 -19.38 -10.05 6.99
CA GLY A 268 -19.81 -10.50 5.67
C GLY A 268 -19.17 -9.71 4.52
N PHE A 269 -18.93 -8.41 4.71
CA PHE A 269 -18.13 -7.61 3.77
C PHE A 269 -16.72 -8.18 3.64
N VAL A 270 -15.99 -8.39 4.74
CA VAL A 270 -14.61 -8.89 4.67
C VAL A 270 -14.54 -10.27 4.01
N GLN A 271 -15.42 -11.18 4.44
CA GLN A 271 -15.53 -12.54 3.91
C GLN A 271 -15.67 -12.59 2.39
N VAL A 272 -16.60 -11.79 1.84
CA VAL A 272 -16.97 -11.90 0.42
C VAL A 272 -16.18 -10.95 -0.47
N CYS A 273 -15.80 -9.78 0.03
CA CYS A 273 -15.13 -8.76 -0.79
C CYS A 273 -13.61 -8.92 -0.85
N ILE A 274 -13.00 -9.64 0.09
CA ILE A 274 -11.56 -9.84 0.14
C ILE A 274 -11.26 -11.27 -0.30
N SER A 275 -10.67 -11.40 -1.48
CA SER A 275 -10.36 -12.71 -2.05
C SER A 275 -9.17 -13.36 -1.35
N TYR A 276 -9.22 -14.67 -1.17
CA TYR A 276 -8.03 -15.41 -0.76
C TYR A 276 -7.05 -15.52 -1.95
N PRO A 277 -5.77 -15.14 -1.81
CA PRO A 277 -4.83 -15.15 -2.94
C PRO A 277 -4.65 -16.55 -3.55
N PRO A 278 -4.53 -16.64 -4.89
CA PRO A 278 -4.21 -17.91 -5.53
C PRO A 278 -2.81 -18.35 -5.11
N SER A 279 -2.65 -19.63 -4.79
CA SER A 279 -1.39 -20.17 -4.32
C SER A 279 -1.13 -21.60 -4.79
N ASP A 280 0.15 -21.95 -4.88
CA ASP A 280 0.64 -23.32 -4.95
C ASP A 280 1.94 -23.49 -4.15
N SER A 281 2.55 -24.67 -4.25
CA SER A 281 3.78 -25.00 -3.52
C SER A 281 5.01 -24.17 -3.91
N SER A 282 4.95 -23.36 -4.97
CA SER A 282 6.07 -22.57 -5.46
C SER A 282 6.12 -21.14 -4.91
N ILE A 283 4.96 -20.52 -4.65
CA ILE A 283 4.90 -19.12 -4.21
C ILE A 283 4.14 -18.89 -2.89
N GLY A 284 3.16 -19.71 -2.51
CA GLY A 284 2.29 -19.39 -1.37
C GLY A 284 1.35 -18.19 -1.64
N THR A 285 0.54 -17.81 -0.64
CA THR A 285 -0.40 -16.68 -0.72
C THR A 285 0.33 -15.35 -0.73
N ASP A 286 1.20 -15.13 0.24
CA ASP A 286 1.99 -13.90 0.35
C ASP A 286 3.01 -13.75 -0.77
N GLY A 287 3.49 -14.86 -1.32
CA GLY A 287 4.39 -14.80 -2.46
C GLY A 287 3.66 -14.24 -3.68
N TYR A 288 2.37 -14.57 -3.86
CA TYR A 288 1.57 -14.02 -4.95
C TYR A 288 1.37 -12.50 -4.81
N VAL A 289 0.97 -12.03 -3.63
CA VAL A 289 0.63 -10.62 -3.42
C VAL A 289 1.89 -9.77 -3.21
N TYR A 290 2.78 -10.18 -2.31
CA TYR A 290 3.88 -9.36 -1.80
C TYR A 290 5.28 -9.87 -2.21
N GLY A 291 5.37 -11.03 -2.85
CA GLY A 291 6.65 -11.62 -3.25
C GLY A 291 7.49 -12.11 -2.05
N GLN A 292 6.85 -12.33 -0.91
CA GLN A 292 7.47 -12.80 0.34
C GLN A 292 6.90 -14.15 0.74
N SER A 293 7.64 -14.95 1.51
CA SER A 293 7.13 -16.24 1.99
C SER A 293 6.06 -16.10 3.07
N GLU A 294 6.03 -14.95 3.74
CA GLU A 294 5.13 -14.57 4.83
C GLU A 294 5.07 -13.03 4.86
N TYR A 295 3.89 -12.44 4.95
CA TYR A 295 3.70 -10.98 5.02
C TYR A 295 2.33 -10.60 5.61
N TRP A 296 2.33 -10.07 6.82
CA TRP A 296 1.15 -9.52 7.49
C TRP A 296 0.90 -8.08 7.04
N ALA A 297 -0.15 -7.89 6.27
CA ALA A 297 -0.52 -6.62 5.69
C ALA A 297 -1.21 -5.70 6.72
N TYR A 298 -1.05 -4.39 6.49
CA TYR A 298 -1.98 -3.44 7.11
C TYR A 298 -3.36 -3.55 6.46
N PRO A 299 -4.44 -3.19 7.19
CA PRO A 299 -5.81 -3.17 6.65
C PRO A 299 -5.93 -2.46 5.29
N LEU A 300 -5.22 -1.34 5.13
CA LEU A 300 -5.26 -0.55 3.91
C LEU A 300 -4.59 -1.23 2.71
N GLN A 301 -3.55 -2.03 2.95
CA GLN A 301 -2.91 -2.84 1.90
C GLN A 301 -3.85 -3.95 1.44
N THR A 302 -4.53 -4.62 2.38
CA THR A 302 -5.56 -5.64 2.08
C THR A 302 -6.72 -5.04 1.28
N LEU A 303 -7.19 -3.84 1.63
CA LEU A 303 -8.21 -3.11 0.85
C LEU A 303 -7.69 -2.69 -0.54
N HIS A 304 -6.44 -2.22 -0.64
CA HIS A 304 -5.85 -1.83 -1.93
C HIS A 304 -5.76 -2.99 -2.91
N HIS A 305 -5.34 -4.16 -2.43
CA HIS A 305 -5.23 -5.37 -3.26
C HIS A 305 -6.58 -6.08 -3.45
N GLY A 306 -7.53 -5.89 -2.55
CA GLY A 306 -8.79 -6.65 -2.53
C GLY A 306 -8.59 -8.14 -2.27
N MET A 307 -7.45 -8.50 -1.69
CA MET A 307 -7.08 -9.88 -1.37
C MET A 307 -6.13 -9.92 -0.17
N GLY A 308 -6.12 -11.05 0.52
CA GLY A 308 -5.27 -11.33 1.68
C GLY A 308 -5.60 -12.72 2.23
N ASP A 309 -4.66 -13.34 2.92
CA ASP A 309 -4.90 -14.63 3.58
C ASP A 309 -5.51 -14.47 4.98
N CYS A 310 -5.44 -15.50 5.83
CA CYS A 310 -6.15 -15.50 7.10
C CYS A 310 -5.68 -14.38 8.04
N GLU A 311 -4.37 -14.09 8.10
CA GLU A 311 -3.81 -13.02 8.92
C GLU A 311 -4.25 -11.65 8.41
N ASP A 312 -4.10 -11.39 7.11
CA ASP A 312 -4.48 -10.13 6.46
C ASP A 312 -5.97 -9.81 6.64
N THR A 313 -6.83 -10.79 6.38
CA THR A 313 -8.28 -10.64 6.53
C THR A 313 -8.70 -10.47 7.99
N SER A 314 -8.00 -11.14 8.92
CA SER A 314 -8.26 -11.01 10.36
C SER A 314 -7.85 -9.63 10.89
N ILE A 315 -6.72 -9.09 10.42
CA ILE A 315 -6.24 -7.75 10.77
C ILE A 315 -7.18 -6.68 10.22
N LEU A 316 -7.61 -6.81 8.96
CA LEU A 316 -8.59 -5.91 8.35
C LEU A 316 -9.93 -5.93 9.10
N CYS A 317 -10.47 -7.12 9.39
CA CYS A 317 -11.75 -7.24 10.09
C CYS A 317 -11.68 -6.67 11.51
N ALA A 318 -10.58 -6.92 12.24
CA ALA A 318 -10.34 -6.31 13.54
C ALA A 318 -10.30 -4.77 13.44
N ALA A 319 -9.58 -4.20 12.46
CA ALA A 319 -9.53 -2.74 12.30
C ALA A 319 -10.91 -2.13 11.98
N LEU A 320 -11.72 -2.79 11.16
CA LEU A 320 -13.08 -2.35 10.88
C LEU A 320 -14.00 -2.46 12.10
N PHE A 321 -13.87 -3.52 12.91
CA PHE A 321 -14.61 -3.66 14.15
C PHE A 321 -14.23 -2.59 15.18
N ASP A 322 -12.95 -2.37 15.39
CA ASP A 322 -12.45 -1.30 16.26
C ASP A 322 -12.98 0.07 15.83
N ALA A 323 -12.88 0.39 14.53
CA ALA A 323 -13.42 1.62 13.94
C ALA A 323 -14.95 1.75 14.08
N CYS A 324 -15.68 0.63 14.12
CA CYS A 324 -17.12 0.63 14.39
C CYS A 324 -17.46 0.78 15.89
N GLY A 325 -16.46 0.69 16.77
CA GLY A 325 -16.58 0.81 18.22
C GLY A 325 -16.74 -0.54 18.94
N PHE A 326 -16.43 -1.65 18.28
CA PHE A 326 -16.47 -2.96 18.91
C PHE A 326 -15.11 -3.31 19.52
N PRO A 327 -15.04 -3.69 20.81
CA PRO A 327 -13.84 -4.28 21.36
C PRO A 327 -13.48 -5.54 20.57
N THR A 328 -12.25 -5.62 20.11
CA THR A 328 -11.82 -6.64 19.14
C THR A 328 -10.46 -7.25 19.50
N GLY A 329 -10.03 -8.20 18.70
CA GLY A 329 -8.74 -8.87 18.83
C GLY A 329 -8.54 -9.88 17.71
N ILE A 330 -7.45 -10.62 17.80
CA ILE A 330 -7.06 -11.65 16.84
C ILE A 330 -6.78 -12.95 17.60
N GLY A 331 -7.35 -14.05 17.12
CA GLY A 331 -7.02 -15.40 17.53
C GLY A 331 -6.04 -16.03 16.54
N LEU A 332 -4.91 -16.52 17.05
CA LEU A 332 -3.91 -17.24 16.24
C LEU A 332 -3.85 -18.71 16.66
N ILE A 333 -4.06 -19.60 15.69
CA ILE A 333 -3.76 -21.02 15.78
C ILE A 333 -2.35 -21.22 15.23
N PRO A 334 -1.37 -21.61 16.08
CA PRO A 334 0.03 -21.69 15.67
C PRO A 334 0.23 -22.52 14.41
N PHE A 335 0.93 -21.93 13.42
CA PHE A 335 1.28 -22.55 12.14
C PHE A 335 0.08 -22.96 11.27
N SER A 336 -1.10 -22.35 11.46
CA SER A 336 -2.31 -22.83 10.78
C SER A 336 -3.30 -21.76 10.34
N HIS A 337 -3.78 -20.90 11.24
CA HIS A 337 -4.95 -20.06 10.94
C HIS A 337 -5.01 -18.84 11.86
N ALA A 338 -5.47 -17.73 11.31
CA ALA A 338 -5.87 -16.54 12.05
C ALA A 338 -7.38 -16.30 11.90
N PHE A 339 -8.00 -15.74 12.93
CA PHE A 339 -9.39 -15.32 12.90
C PHE A 339 -9.58 -14.08 13.78
N THR A 340 -10.59 -13.26 13.47
CA THR A 340 -10.91 -12.07 14.28
C THR A 340 -11.74 -12.45 15.50
N LEU A 341 -11.62 -11.64 16.56
CA LEU A 341 -12.43 -11.70 17.75
C LEU A 341 -13.26 -10.43 17.88
N VAL A 342 -14.51 -10.53 18.30
CA VAL A 342 -15.35 -9.36 18.58
C VAL A 342 -16.15 -9.56 19.85
N ALA A 343 -16.14 -8.55 20.72
CA ALA A 343 -16.99 -8.54 21.90
C ALA A 343 -18.35 -7.94 21.55
N LEU A 344 -19.41 -8.66 21.91
CA LEU A 344 -20.79 -8.22 21.70
C LEU A 344 -21.53 -8.20 23.04
N GLU A 345 -22.40 -7.20 23.22
CA GLU A 345 -23.31 -7.16 24.36
C GLU A 345 -24.42 -8.20 24.22
N GLY A 346 -24.92 -8.69 25.36
CA GLY A 346 -26.07 -9.59 25.42
C GLY A 346 -25.75 -11.00 25.95
N PRO A 347 -26.75 -11.91 25.89
CA PRO A 347 -26.58 -13.27 26.40
C PRO A 347 -25.57 -14.06 25.56
N GLN A 348 -24.82 -14.95 26.21
CA GLN A 348 -23.90 -15.85 25.53
C GLN A 348 -24.61 -16.63 24.42
N MET A 349 -24.05 -16.56 23.22
CA MET A 349 -24.52 -17.35 22.09
C MET A 349 -24.27 -18.85 22.35
N PRO A 350 -25.29 -19.71 22.25
CA PRO A 350 -25.11 -21.14 22.51
C PRO A 350 -24.37 -21.83 21.36
N GLY A 351 -23.36 -22.63 21.69
CA GLY A 351 -22.70 -23.52 20.73
C GLY A 351 -21.71 -22.85 19.78
N VAL A 352 -21.28 -21.62 20.07
CA VAL A 352 -20.26 -20.90 19.30
C VAL A 352 -18.93 -20.81 20.05
N ALA A 353 -17.84 -20.61 19.31
CA ALA A 353 -16.53 -20.40 19.92
C ALA A 353 -16.46 -19.00 20.57
N CYS A 354 -16.14 -18.95 21.87
CA CYS A 354 -15.99 -17.70 22.61
C CYS A 354 -14.91 -17.78 23.70
N TRP A 355 -14.33 -16.64 24.02
CA TRP A 355 -13.30 -16.47 25.05
C TRP A 355 -13.66 -15.28 25.95
N THR A 356 -13.24 -15.32 27.21
CA THR A 356 -13.38 -14.17 28.12
C THR A 356 -12.06 -13.44 28.18
N GLY A 357 -12.06 -12.14 27.87
CA GLY A 357 -10.88 -11.30 27.99
C GLY A 357 -10.44 -11.20 29.45
N ALA A 358 -9.18 -11.51 29.72
CA ALA A 358 -8.65 -11.51 31.09
C ALA A 358 -8.50 -10.07 31.66
N SER A 359 -8.31 -9.09 30.78
CA SER A 359 -8.09 -7.67 31.11
C SER A 359 -9.40 -6.91 31.34
N ASP A 360 -10.44 -7.18 30.56
CA ASP A 360 -11.69 -6.41 30.53
C ASP A 360 -12.93 -7.21 30.98
N GLY A 361 -12.82 -8.54 31.05
CA GLY A 361 -13.93 -9.43 31.36
C GLY A 361 -14.98 -9.57 30.25
N LEU A 362 -14.73 -9.03 29.06
CA LEU A 362 -15.66 -9.09 27.94
C LEU A 362 -15.68 -10.48 27.29
N MET A 363 -16.82 -10.84 26.71
CA MET A 363 -16.96 -12.09 25.98
C MET A 363 -16.73 -11.86 24.50
N TYR A 364 -15.62 -12.40 24.00
CA TYR A 364 -15.19 -12.32 22.61
C TYR A 364 -15.63 -13.56 21.84
N TYR A 365 -16.27 -13.35 20.70
CA TYR A 365 -16.71 -14.39 19.78
C TYR A 365 -15.76 -14.48 18.60
N GLY A 366 -15.49 -15.70 18.13
CA GLY A 366 -14.66 -15.93 16.95
C GLY A 366 -15.39 -15.57 15.66
N CYS A 367 -14.67 -14.94 14.73
CA CYS A 367 -15.15 -14.53 13.42
C CYS A 367 -14.26 -15.13 12.35
N GLU A 368 -14.78 -16.11 11.61
CA GLU A 368 -14.11 -16.64 10.42
C GLU A 368 -14.06 -15.58 9.33
N THR A 369 -12.89 -15.26 8.79
CA THR A 369 -12.74 -14.19 7.78
C THR A 369 -12.49 -14.72 6.37
N THR A 370 -12.21 -16.02 6.21
CA THR A 370 -11.81 -16.62 4.92
C THR A 370 -12.93 -17.42 4.24
N GLU A 371 -14.19 -16.98 4.36
CA GLU A 371 -15.36 -17.66 3.80
C GLU A 371 -15.89 -16.91 2.56
N ASP A 372 -16.22 -17.62 1.49
CA ASP A 372 -16.74 -16.99 0.25
C ASP A 372 -18.23 -16.60 0.33
N THR A 373 -18.87 -16.80 1.48
CA THR A 373 -20.27 -16.46 1.74
C THR A 373 -20.40 -15.86 3.13
N PRO A 374 -21.34 -14.93 3.36
CA PRO A 374 -21.53 -14.36 4.68
C PRO A 374 -21.87 -15.44 5.70
N VAL A 375 -21.09 -15.52 6.77
CA VAL A 375 -21.37 -16.36 7.92
C VAL A 375 -21.29 -15.54 9.20
N PRO A 376 -22.18 -15.82 10.19
CA PRO A 376 -22.31 -14.95 11.34
C PRO A 376 -21.14 -15.07 12.32
N VAL A 377 -20.96 -14.02 13.11
CA VAL A 377 -20.12 -13.98 14.30
C VAL A 377 -20.40 -15.20 15.18
N GLY A 378 -19.33 -15.80 15.69
CA GLY A 378 -19.33 -17.03 16.47
C GLY A 378 -19.05 -18.30 15.65
N ARG A 379 -19.09 -18.23 14.31
CA ARG A 379 -18.69 -19.34 13.45
C ARG A 379 -17.18 -19.30 13.18
N LEU A 380 -16.55 -20.47 13.31
CA LEU A 380 -15.19 -20.76 12.87
C LEU A 380 -15.21 -22.03 12.02
N SER A 381 -14.51 -22.03 10.88
CA SER A 381 -14.43 -23.18 9.96
C SER A 381 -13.81 -24.42 10.63
N LEU A 382 -12.90 -24.20 11.58
CA LEU A 382 -12.20 -25.24 12.35
C LEU A 382 -12.94 -25.68 13.63
N GLY A 383 -14.12 -25.12 13.92
CA GLY A 383 -14.80 -25.30 15.21
C GLY A 383 -14.09 -24.56 16.35
N SER A 384 -14.22 -25.03 17.59
CA SER A 384 -13.54 -24.43 18.77
C SER A 384 -12.14 -25.05 18.95
N PRO A 385 -11.04 -24.36 18.61
CA PRO A 385 -9.71 -24.94 18.66
C PRO A 385 -9.22 -25.09 20.11
N GLU A 386 -8.52 -26.19 20.42
CA GLU A 386 -7.99 -26.43 21.78
C GLU A 386 -6.79 -25.54 22.15
N LYS A 387 -6.07 -25.01 21.14
CA LYS A 387 -4.89 -24.15 21.33
C LYS A 387 -5.01 -22.91 20.46
N VAL A 388 -5.35 -21.79 21.09
CA VAL A 388 -5.44 -20.47 20.46
C VAL A 388 -4.65 -19.48 21.29
N SER A 389 -3.85 -18.66 20.62
CA SER A 389 -3.21 -17.48 21.18
C SER A 389 -4.17 -16.31 20.97
N ILE A 390 -4.61 -15.66 22.04
CA ILE A 390 -5.57 -14.57 21.98
C ILE A 390 -4.83 -13.25 22.16
N HIS A 391 -4.96 -12.36 21.19
CA HIS A 391 -4.37 -11.03 21.17
C HIS A 391 -5.50 -10.01 21.14
N LEU A 392 -5.80 -9.39 22.28
CA LEU A 392 -6.86 -8.39 22.37
C LEU A 392 -6.30 -7.00 22.06
N LEU A 393 -7.08 -6.19 21.36
CA LEU A 393 -6.78 -4.78 21.20
C LEU A 393 -7.09 -4.08 22.52
N GLU A 394 -6.09 -3.44 23.13
CA GLU A 394 -6.30 -2.65 24.35
C GLU A 394 -7.10 -1.39 24.01
N SER A 395 -8.09 -1.07 24.84
CA SER A 395 -9.01 0.08 24.67
C SER A 395 -8.50 1.37 25.29
#